data_AF-A0A2S6V8G8-F1
#
_entry.id   AF-A0A2S6V8G8-F1
#
_cell.length_a   1.000
_cell.length_b   1.000
_cell.length_c   1.000
_cell.angle_alpha   90.00
_cell.angle_beta   90.00
_cell.angle_gamma   90.00
#
_symmetry.space_group_name_H-M   'P 1'
#
loop_
_entity.id
_entity.type
_entity.pdbx_description
1 polymer ?
#
loop_
_entity_poly.entity_id
_entity_poly.type
_entity_poly.pdbx_seq_one_letter_code
_entity_poly.pdbx_strand_id
1 'polypeptide(L)'
;MCNQQRASLIIQIAVPYFQQAHEQGLTKLVDPNRNIWQLNLGLYQITYAQPLLTEKSLTVEVKGRGCLFMLQRSGDQTQIHIQQLITQKDVQWFLHLGETKPQDFQQRRTHRRRRGRQRQLQI
;
A
#
# COMPACT_ATOMS: atom_id res chain seq x y z
N MET A 1 19.95 -10.70 -3.47
CA MET A 1 18.82 -10.35 -4.37
C MET A 1 19.02 -8.94 -4.89
N CYS A 2 18.89 -8.76 -6.21
CA CYS A 2 18.92 -7.42 -6.82
C CYS A 2 17.61 -6.66 -6.55
N ASN A 3 17.61 -5.33 -6.66
CA ASN A 3 16.39 -4.52 -6.44
C ASN A 3 15.23 -4.93 -7.34
N GLN A 4 15.50 -5.35 -8.58
CA GLN A 4 14.48 -5.83 -9.50
C GLN A 4 13.71 -7.02 -8.91
N GLN A 5 14.43 -8.04 -8.42
CA GLN A 5 13.83 -9.21 -7.77
C GLN A 5 13.01 -8.82 -6.52
N ARG A 6 13.54 -7.89 -5.72
CA ARG A 6 12.85 -7.40 -4.52
C ARG A 6 11.56 -6.65 -4.86
N ALA A 7 11.59 -5.79 -5.88
CA ALA A 7 10.39 -5.10 -6.36
C ALA A 7 9.36 -6.08 -6.90
N SER A 8 9.78 -7.06 -7.73
CA SER A 8 8.88 -8.10 -8.23
C SER A 8 8.17 -8.85 -7.10
N LEU A 9 8.90 -9.21 -6.03
CA LEU A 9 8.30 -9.87 -4.87
C LEU A 9 7.30 -8.96 -4.14
N ILE A 10 7.64 -7.68 -3.95
CA ILE A 10 6.71 -6.71 -3.35
C ILE A 10 5.45 -6.56 -4.21
N ILE A 11 5.59 -6.47 -5.54
CA ILE A 11 4.46 -6.35 -6.48
C ILE A 11 3.52 -7.56 -6.37
N GLN A 12 4.06 -8.78 -6.36
CA GLN A 12 3.31 -10.02 -6.25
C GLN A 12 2.41 -10.08 -5.00
N ILE A 13 2.75 -9.33 -3.95
CA ILE A 13 1.98 -9.28 -2.71
C ILE A 13 1.10 -8.02 -2.67
N ALA A 14 1.65 -6.87 -3.03
CA ALA A 14 1.00 -5.57 -2.95
C ALA A 14 -0.25 -5.49 -3.84
N VAL A 15 -0.20 -6.05 -5.06
CA VAL A 15 -1.32 -6.02 -6.00
C VAL A 15 -2.54 -6.78 -5.46
N PRO A 16 -2.48 -8.09 -5.15
CA PRO A 16 -3.64 -8.81 -4.64
C PRO A 16 -4.14 -8.23 -3.31
N TYR A 17 -3.23 -7.78 -2.44
CA TYR A 17 -3.63 -7.15 -1.18
C TYR A 17 -4.42 -5.86 -1.40
N PHE A 18 -3.96 -5.01 -2.35
CA PHE A 18 -4.66 -3.79 -2.70
C PHE A 18 -6.05 -4.08 -3.28
N GLN A 19 -6.18 -5.10 -4.14
CA GLN A 19 -7.46 -5.53 -4.71
C GLN A 19 -8.45 -5.91 -3.60
N GLN A 20 -8.04 -6.79 -2.68
CA GLN A 20 -8.88 -7.20 -1.55
C GLN A 20 -9.24 -6.02 -0.64
N ALA A 21 -8.31 -5.10 -0.39
CA ALA A 21 -8.56 -3.91 0.41
C ALA A 21 -9.55 -2.95 -0.30
N HIS A 22 -9.49 -2.85 -1.63
CA HIS A 22 -10.41 -2.04 -2.43
C HIS A 22 -11.83 -2.59 -2.39
N GLU A 23 -12.00 -3.90 -2.59
CA GLU A 23 -13.30 -4.60 -2.50
C GLU A 23 -13.95 -4.41 -1.13
N GLN A 24 -13.15 -4.27 -0.07
CA GLN A 24 -13.61 -4.02 1.30
C GLN A 24 -13.81 -2.53 1.63
N GLY A 25 -13.66 -1.63 0.67
CA GLY A 25 -13.81 -0.19 0.86
C GLY A 25 -12.72 0.46 1.72
N LEU A 26 -11.55 -0.17 1.85
CA LEU A 26 -10.44 0.31 2.69
C LEU A 26 -9.51 1.28 1.95
N THR A 27 -9.64 1.39 0.62
CA THR A 27 -8.89 2.34 -0.22
C THR A 27 -9.59 3.69 -0.30
N LYS A 28 -8.82 4.76 -0.48
CA LYS A 28 -9.30 6.12 -0.69
C LYS A 28 -9.11 6.55 -2.14
N LEU A 29 -10.16 7.04 -2.80
CA LEU A 29 -10.02 7.76 -4.07
C LEU A 29 -9.40 9.14 -3.80
N VAL A 30 -8.23 9.42 -4.37
CA VAL A 30 -7.47 10.66 -4.17
C VAL A 30 -7.48 11.57 -5.38
N ASP A 31 -7.66 11.03 -6.59
CA ASP A 31 -7.90 11.79 -7.81
C ASP A 31 -9.03 11.13 -8.62
N PRO A 32 -10.25 11.70 -8.58
CA PRO A 32 -11.38 11.16 -9.33
C PRO A 32 -11.20 11.26 -10.85
N ASN A 33 -10.55 12.31 -11.35
CA ASN A 33 -10.37 12.53 -12.79
C ASN A 33 -9.43 11.48 -13.39
N ARG A 34 -8.44 11.06 -12.61
CA ARG A 34 -7.45 10.05 -13.00
C ARG A 34 -7.71 8.66 -12.41
N ASN A 35 -8.83 8.48 -11.70
CA ASN A 35 -9.17 7.26 -10.96
C ASN A 35 -8.05 6.73 -10.05
N ILE A 36 -7.36 7.63 -9.35
CA ILE A 36 -6.25 7.25 -8.47
C ILE A 36 -6.78 6.86 -7.09
N TRP A 37 -6.55 5.61 -6.73
CA TRP A 37 -6.85 5.00 -5.45
C TRP A 37 -5.59 4.81 -4.62
N GLN A 38 -5.72 4.97 -3.31
CA GLN A 38 -4.63 4.89 -2.37
C GLN A 38 -4.99 4.00 -1.18
N LEU A 39 -4.04 3.17 -0.76
CA LEU A 39 -4.11 2.35 0.43
C LEU A 39 -2.96 2.71 1.37
N ASN A 40 -3.30 3.11 2.59
CA ASN A 40 -2.33 3.48 3.62
C ASN A 40 -2.14 2.32 4.61
N LEU A 41 -0.91 1.81 4.72
CA LEU A 41 -0.57 0.66 5.56
C LEU A 41 0.39 1.05 6.71
N GLY A 42 0.29 2.29 7.19
CA GLY A 42 1.13 2.82 8.25
C GLY A 42 2.41 3.44 7.70
N LEU A 43 3.50 2.67 7.62
CA LEU A 43 4.77 3.15 7.05
C LEU A 43 4.79 3.11 5.53
N TYR A 44 3.96 2.27 4.92
CA TYR A 44 3.89 2.08 3.48
C TYR A 44 2.60 2.66 2.94
N GLN A 45 2.65 3.13 1.70
CA GLN A 45 1.52 3.59 0.93
C GLN A 45 1.57 2.92 -0.45
N ILE A 46 0.44 2.38 -0.87
CA ILE A 46 0.25 1.76 -2.18
C ILE A 46 -0.72 2.64 -2.95
N THR A 47 -0.34 3.08 -4.15
CA THR A 47 -1.15 3.96 -5.00
C THR A 47 -1.35 3.32 -6.37
N TYR A 48 -2.58 3.40 -6.89
CA TYR A 48 -3.01 2.76 -8.14
C TYR A 48 -3.93 3.69 -8.95
N ALA A 49 -3.74 3.79 -10.27
CA ALA A 49 -4.50 4.76 -11.09
C ALA A 49 -5.76 4.23 -11.79
N GLN A 50 -6.18 2.97 -11.66
CA GLN A 50 -7.40 2.47 -12.32
C GLN A 50 -8.18 1.44 -11.46
N PRO A 51 -9.53 1.40 -11.57
CA PRO A 51 -10.39 0.50 -10.80
C PRO A 51 -10.47 -0.91 -11.39
N LEU A 52 -10.21 -1.09 -12.70
CA LEU A 52 -9.90 -2.40 -13.27
C LEU A 52 -8.42 -2.65 -13.01
N LEU A 53 -8.16 -3.41 -11.94
CA LEU A 53 -6.87 -3.61 -11.27
C LEU A 53 -5.87 -4.46 -12.08
N THR A 54 -5.65 -4.08 -13.35
CA THR A 54 -4.65 -4.66 -14.24
C THR A 54 -3.49 -3.68 -14.45
N GLU A 55 -2.71 -3.44 -13.37
CA GLU A 55 -1.28 -3.10 -13.45
C GLU A 55 -0.81 -1.90 -14.32
N LYS A 56 -1.68 -0.96 -14.70
CA LYS A 56 -1.23 0.14 -15.57
C LYS A 56 -0.30 1.12 -14.86
N SER A 57 -0.47 1.32 -13.55
CA SER A 57 0.49 2.05 -12.72
C SER A 57 0.35 1.70 -11.24
N LEU A 58 1.32 0.98 -10.68
CA LEU A 58 1.45 0.76 -9.24
C LEU A 58 2.62 1.57 -8.72
N THR A 59 2.40 2.30 -7.63
CA THR A 59 3.48 2.96 -6.89
C THR A 59 3.49 2.44 -5.46
N VAL A 60 4.69 2.09 -4.96
CA VAL A 60 4.91 1.76 -3.55
C VAL A 60 5.81 2.81 -2.93
N GLU A 61 5.32 3.46 -1.89
CA GLU A 61 6.01 4.53 -1.17
C GLU A 61 6.22 4.14 0.29
N VAL A 62 7.31 4.64 0.88
CA VAL A 62 7.62 4.51 2.30
C VAL A 62 7.72 5.89 2.92
N LYS A 63 6.98 6.11 4.02
CA LYS A 63 6.99 7.38 4.75
C LYS A 63 8.42 7.77 5.15
N GLY A 64 8.85 8.95 4.74
CA GLY A 64 10.19 9.51 5.02
C GLY A 64 11.30 9.03 4.08
N ARG A 65 11.05 8.01 3.24
CA ARG A 65 11.98 7.61 2.18
C ARG A 65 11.48 8.02 0.79
N GLY A 66 10.18 7.95 0.54
CA GLY A 66 9.58 8.28 -0.77
C GLY A 66 9.25 7.03 -1.57
N CYS A 67 9.14 7.18 -2.89
CA CYS A 67 8.80 6.09 -3.81
C CYS A 67 9.95 5.08 -3.91
N LEU A 68 9.67 3.80 -3.63
CA LEU A 68 10.63 2.73 -3.84
C LEU A 68 10.76 2.40 -5.32
N PHE A 69 9.62 2.20 -5.97
CA PHE A 69 9.52 1.88 -7.37
C PHE A 69 8.13 2.21 -7.92
N MET A 70 8.08 2.32 -9.24
CA MET A 70 6.85 2.38 -10.02
C MET A 70 6.80 1.20 -10.99
N LEU A 71 5.65 0.54 -11.07
CA LEU A 71 5.32 -0.41 -12.11
C LEU A 71 4.55 0.34 -13.20
N GLN A 72 4.95 0.22 -14.46
CA GLN A 72 4.19 0.74 -15.58
C GLN A 72 4.04 -0.37 -16.63
N ARG A 73 2.80 -0.65 -17.01
CA ARG A 73 2.49 -1.65 -18.04
C ARG A 73 1.98 -0.96 -19.30
N SER A 74 2.66 -1.22 -20.41
CA SER A 74 2.34 -0.66 -21.73
C SER A 74 2.20 -1.81 -22.73
N GLY A 75 0.95 -2.12 -23.12
CA GLY A 75 0.66 -3.29 -23.94
C GLY A 75 1.10 -4.59 -23.25
N ASP A 76 1.92 -5.38 -23.94
CA ASP A 76 2.43 -6.66 -23.45
C ASP A 76 3.65 -6.53 -22.51
N GLN A 77 4.21 -5.32 -22.37
CA GLN A 77 5.43 -5.11 -21.60
C GLN A 77 5.13 -4.53 -20.22
N THR A 78 5.74 -5.14 -19.20
CA THR A 78 5.74 -4.66 -17.82
C THR A 78 7.12 -4.10 -17.49
N GLN A 79 7.20 -2.82 -17.13
CA GLN A 79 8.43 -2.15 -16.74
C GLN A 79 8.39 -1.79 -15.24
N ILE A 80 9.45 -2.12 -14.52
CA ILE A 80 9.63 -1.74 -13.11
C ILE A 80 10.72 -0.68 -13.06
N HIS A 81 10.33 0.54 -12.73
CA HIS A 81 11.23 1.66 -12.52
C HIS A 81 11.59 1.75 -11.04
N ILE A 82 12.77 1.25 -10.67
CA ILE A 82 13.32 1.34 -9.32
C ILE A 82 13.81 2.77 -9.08
N GLN A 83 13.20 3.49 -8.14
CA GLN A 83 13.61 4.85 -7.78
C GLN A 83 14.55 4.87 -6.58
N GLN A 84 14.44 3.88 -5.70
CA GLN A 84 15.25 3.81 -4.47
C GLN A 84 15.73 2.39 -4.17
N LEU A 85 16.77 2.29 -3.34
CA LEU A 85 17.22 1.02 -2.80
C LEU A 85 16.09 0.34 -2.03
N ILE A 86 15.75 -0.88 -2.41
CA ILE A 86 14.78 -1.72 -1.71
C ILE A 86 15.56 -2.58 -0.73
N THR A 87 15.34 -2.35 0.56
CA THR A 87 16.05 -3.05 1.63
C THR A 87 15.41 -4.39 1.93
N GLN A 88 16.14 -5.26 2.65
CA GLN A 88 15.57 -6.53 3.12
C GLN A 88 14.38 -6.31 4.08
N LYS A 89 14.40 -5.22 4.86
CA LYS A 89 13.30 -4.87 5.77
C LYS A 89 12.02 -4.51 5.01
N ASP A 90 12.15 -3.86 3.86
CA ASP A 90 11.01 -3.54 2.99
C ASP A 90 10.35 -4.84 2.51
N VAL A 91 11.16 -5.78 2.01
CA VAL A 91 10.70 -7.09 1.57
C VAL A 91 10.04 -7.88 2.70
N GLN A 92 10.67 -7.96 3.87
CA GLN A 92 10.12 -8.68 5.02
C GLN A 92 8.79 -8.10 5.50
N TRP A 93 8.63 -6.78 5.45
CA TRP A 93 7.38 -6.13 5.81
C TRP A 93 6.24 -6.54 4.85
N PHE A 94 6.51 -6.58 3.53
CA PHE A 94 5.52 -7.03 2.54
C PHE A 94 5.25 -8.54 2.63
N LEU A 95 6.24 -9.37 2.92
CA LEU A 95 6.01 -10.79 3.17
C LEU A 95 5.02 -11.00 4.33
N HIS A 96 5.21 -10.27 5.43
CA HIS A 96 4.27 -10.31 6.54
C HIS A 96 2.89 -9.75 6.16
N LEU A 97 2.83 -8.72 5.31
CA LEU A 97 1.56 -8.21 4.77
C LEU A 97 0.77 -9.31 4.06
N GLY A 98 1.44 -10.14 3.25
CA GLY A 98 0.81 -11.26 2.55
C GLY A 98 0.20 -12.34 3.46
N GLU A 99 0.64 -12.43 4.71
CA GLU A 99 0.13 -13.37 5.72
C GLU A 99 -1.05 -12.80 6.52
N THR A 100 -1.34 -11.50 6.39
CA THR A 100 -2.31 -10.78 7.22
C THR A 100 -3.58 -10.41 6.45
N LYS A 101 -4.73 -10.33 7.13
CA LYS A 101 -5.97 -9.89 6.48
C LYS A 101 -6.01 -8.36 6.35
N PRO A 102 -6.59 -7.80 5.27
CA PRO A 102 -6.75 -6.35 5.10
C PRO A 102 -7.42 -5.62 6.28
N GLN A 103 -8.34 -6.29 6.97
CA GLN A 103 -9.10 -5.76 8.12
C GLN A 103 -8.23 -5.44 9.34
N ASP A 104 -7.14 -6.19 9.55
CA ASP A 104 -6.35 -6.13 10.79
C ASP A 104 -5.51 -4.84 10.88
N PHE A 105 -5.20 -4.21 9.74
CA PHE A 105 -4.41 -2.97 9.70
C PHE A 105 -5.19 -1.73 10.09
N GLN A 106 -6.50 -1.69 9.84
CA GLN A 106 -7.33 -0.57 10.32
C GLN A 106 -7.54 -0.63 11.84
N GLN A 107 -7.69 -1.83 12.41
CA GLN A 107 -7.92 -2.01 13.85
C GLN A 107 -6.72 -1.61 14.71
N ARG A 108 -5.48 -1.75 14.20
CA ARG A 108 -4.29 -1.30 14.92
C ARG A 108 -4.24 0.21 15.15
N ARG A 109 -4.98 1.03 14.37
CA ARG A 109 -5.10 2.47 14.62
C ARG A 109 -6.22 2.82 15.61
N THR A 110 -7.27 2.03 15.72
CA THR A 110 -8.37 2.31 16.68
C THR A 110 -8.03 1.86 18.10
N HIS A 111 -7.20 0.84 18.28
CA HIS A 111 -6.80 0.36 19.63
C HIS A 111 -5.73 1.22 20.33
N ARG A 112 -5.16 2.21 19.64
CA ARG A 112 -4.24 3.20 20.23
C ARG A 112 -4.90 4.55 20.50
N ARG A 113 -6.23 4.61 20.66
CA ARG A 113 -6.83 5.70 21.44
C ARG A 113 -6.76 5.34 22.91
N ARG A 114 -5.79 5.98 23.58
CA ARG A 114 -5.69 6.21 25.03
C ARG A 114 -7.00 5.86 25.76
N ARG A 115 -6.96 4.82 26.61
CA ARG A 115 -7.74 4.81 27.86
C ARG A 115 -7.17 5.92 28.75
N GLY A 116 -7.45 7.16 28.37
CA GLY A 116 -7.13 8.38 29.09
C GLY A 116 -8.43 8.97 29.60
N ARG A 117 -8.78 8.57 30.83
CA ARG A 117 -9.65 9.24 31.81
C ARG A 117 -9.85 10.75 31.55
N GLN A 118 -11.09 11.21 31.31
CA GLN A 118 -11.66 12.54 31.64
C GLN A 118 -13.05 12.66 30.97
N ARG A 119 -14.15 12.47 31.70
CA ARG A 119 -14.91 13.40 32.58
C ARG A 119 -16.20 13.82 31.86
N GLN A 120 -17.32 13.44 32.46
CA GLN A 120 -18.64 14.04 32.22
C GLN A 120 -18.51 15.57 32.28
N LEU A 121 -19.05 16.26 31.28
CA LEU A 121 -19.50 17.63 31.41
C LEU A 121 -21.03 17.57 31.32
N GLN A 122 -21.67 17.63 32.48
CA GLN A 122 -23.04 18.14 32.60
C GLN A 122 -22.96 19.66 32.49
N ILE A 123 -23.75 20.24 31.59
CA ILE A 123 -24.34 21.58 31.72
C ILE A 123 -25.83 21.37 31.50
#